data_AF-A0A8H2VPI5-F1
#
_entry.id   AF-A0A8H2VPI5-F1
#
_cell.length_a   1.000
_cell.length_b   1.000
_cell.length_c   1.000
_cell.angle_alpha   90.00
_cell.angle_beta   90.00
_cell.angle_gamma   90.00
#
_symmetry.space_group_name_H-M   'P 1'
#
loop_
_entity.id
_entity.type
_entity.pdbx_description
1 polymer ?
#
loop_
_entity_poly.entity_id
_entity_poly.type
_entity_poly.pdbx_seq_one_letter_code
_entity_poly.pdbx_strand_id
1 'polypeptide(L)'
;MATVNNSSSRNAIAVAESQVENTTGSTSREPKLPPKPKNLPHPEYTTPRDVSPLISVPKAGLQYPNYTPFKLPDLVEHPFVDRGIDSDPKKSKLLGAASEVKHLTPSIGTELVGIQLTSLDDTQKNELARLVAERGVVFLRDQKMDVHEQIEFGSYFGELHIHQMAGIIPDLPWVHPIHKDETAKNGRSHQIWHSDVSYEIQPPGLTFLRMDTLPKAGPDGYEAGGDTIWASGYGIYECEPVEHIKCLQC
;
A
#
# COMPACT_ATOMS: atom_id res chain seq x y z
N MET A 1 3.07 -3.16 -3.21
CA MET A 1 2.78 -1.88 -2.53
C MET A 1 2.36 -0.87 -3.58
N ALA A 2 1.31 -0.09 -3.35
CA ALA A 2 0.93 1.04 -4.21
C ALA A 2 0.84 2.29 -3.32
N THR A 3 1.43 3.40 -3.74
CA THR A 3 1.56 4.63 -2.95
C THR A 3 0.85 5.78 -3.64
N VAL A 4 0.27 6.69 -2.87
CA VAL A 4 -0.46 7.88 -3.37
C VAL A 4 0.29 9.13 -2.95
N ASN A 5 0.62 10.01 -3.91
CA ASN A 5 1.37 11.24 -3.66
C ASN A 5 0.54 12.27 -2.87
N ASN A 6 1.04 12.74 -1.72
CA ASN A 6 0.41 13.79 -0.92
C ASN A 6 1.41 14.42 0.07
N SER A 7 1.38 15.75 0.21
CA SER A 7 2.23 16.50 1.14
C SER A 7 1.79 16.49 2.62
N SER A 8 0.58 16.05 2.97
CA SER A 8 -0.04 16.44 4.26
C SER A 8 -0.12 15.40 5.38
N SER A 9 0.15 14.10 5.16
CA SER A 9 0.21 13.09 6.24
C SER A 9 0.73 11.76 5.70
N ARG A 10 1.49 10.97 6.47
CA ARG A 10 2.08 9.68 6.03
C ARG A 10 1.40 8.52 6.75
N ASN A 11 0.44 7.87 6.09
CA ASN A 11 -0.38 6.80 6.68
C ASN A 11 -0.45 5.56 5.78
N ALA A 12 -0.95 4.44 6.30
CA ALA A 12 -1.02 3.19 5.55
C ALA A 12 -2.37 2.46 5.67
N ILE A 13 -2.76 1.82 4.58
CA ILE A 13 -3.73 0.71 4.58
C ILE A 13 -2.92 -0.57 4.36
N ALA A 14 -2.94 -1.45 5.36
CA ALA A 14 -2.28 -2.74 5.32
C ALA A 14 -3.32 -3.85 5.12
N VAL A 15 -3.09 -4.67 4.10
CA VAL A 15 -3.94 -5.80 3.74
C VAL A 15 -3.12 -7.08 3.87
N ALA A 16 -3.62 -8.00 4.69
CA ALA A 16 -3.04 -9.33 4.85
C ALA A 16 -3.98 -10.39 4.26
N GLU A 17 -3.44 -11.25 3.41
CA GLU A 17 -4.13 -12.44 2.90
C GLU A 17 -3.59 -13.68 3.60
N SER A 18 -4.48 -14.65 3.86
CA SER A 18 -4.07 -16.00 4.20
C SER A 18 -4.00 -16.83 2.91
N GLN A 19 -2.81 -17.35 2.61
CA GLN A 19 -2.50 -18.35 1.58
C GLN A 19 -2.48 -17.89 0.10
N VAL A 20 -1.38 -18.30 -0.56
CA VAL A 20 -1.22 -18.36 -2.01
C VAL A 20 -1.99 -19.57 -2.55
N GLU A 21 -3.31 -19.53 -2.52
CA GLU A 21 -4.12 -20.37 -3.39
C GLU A 21 -4.76 -19.44 -4.41
N ASN A 22 -4.65 -19.78 -5.71
CA ASN A 22 -5.24 -19.05 -6.83
C ASN A 22 -6.55 -18.37 -6.39
N THR A 23 -6.50 -17.05 -6.18
CA THR A 23 -7.62 -16.26 -5.67
C THR A 23 -8.65 -16.16 -6.78
N THR A 24 -9.43 -17.22 -6.93
CA THR A 24 -10.64 -17.26 -7.75
C THR A 24 -11.74 -16.50 -7.00
N GLY A 25 -11.57 -15.18 -6.92
CA GLY A 25 -12.46 -14.30 -6.15
C GLY A 25 -12.57 -12.87 -6.68
N SER A 26 -11.85 -12.55 -7.76
CA SER A 26 -11.96 -11.27 -8.46
C SER A 26 -13.36 -11.04 -8.99
N THR A 27 -13.77 -9.78 -8.98
CA THR A 27 -15.05 -9.39 -9.56
C THR A 27 -15.01 -9.60 -11.08
N SER A 28 -16.13 -9.98 -11.70
CA SER A 28 -16.21 -10.16 -13.17
C SER A 28 -16.00 -8.86 -13.96
N ARG A 29 -15.90 -7.73 -13.26
CA ARG A 29 -15.68 -6.40 -13.82
C ARG A 29 -14.19 -6.22 -14.13
N GLU A 30 -13.91 -5.53 -15.23
CA GLU A 30 -12.57 -5.08 -15.56
C GLU A 30 -12.19 -3.81 -14.76
N PRO A 31 -11.09 -3.84 -13.98
CA PRO A 31 -10.64 -2.69 -13.20
C PRO A 31 -10.22 -1.51 -14.07
N LYS A 32 -10.57 -0.30 -13.65
CA LYS A 32 -10.16 0.93 -14.33
C LYS A 32 -8.76 1.33 -13.88
N LEU A 33 -7.76 1.02 -14.70
CA LEU A 33 -6.36 1.39 -14.41
C LEU A 33 -6.05 2.82 -14.87
N PRO A 34 -5.13 3.52 -14.19
CA PRO A 34 -4.58 4.79 -14.68
C PRO A 34 -3.86 4.63 -16.03
N PRO A 35 -3.63 5.72 -16.78
CA PRO A 35 -2.92 5.67 -18.05
C PRO A 35 -1.44 5.31 -17.85
N LYS A 36 -0.96 4.25 -18.53
CA LYS A 36 0.43 3.80 -18.47
C LYS A 36 1.40 4.86 -19.02
N PRO A 37 2.61 5.04 -18.43
CA PRO A 37 3.68 5.79 -19.05
C PRO A 37 4.02 5.25 -20.45
N LYS A 38 4.32 6.14 -21.40
CA LYS A 38 4.52 5.78 -22.82
C LYS A 38 5.78 4.96 -23.08
N ASN A 39 6.75 5.03 -22.19
CA ASN A 39 8.09 4.46 -22.34
C ASN A 39 8.36 3.33 -21.35
N LEU A 40 7.31 2.64 -20.90
CA LEU A 40 7.48 1.43 -20.11
C LEU A 40 8.26 0.37 -20.89
N PRO A 41 9.15 -0.37 -20.22
CA PRO A 41 9.82 -1.51 -20.82
C PRO A 41 8.83 -2.67 -21.01
N HIS A 42 9.10 -3.55 -21.98
CA HIS A 42 8.28 -4.75 -22.27
C HIS A 42 6.80 -4.44 -22.61
N PRO A 43 6.51 -3.57 -23.60
CA PRO A 43 5.14 -3.21 -23.98
C PRO A 43 4.28 -4.39 -24.46
N GLU A 44 4.90 -5.50 -24.85
CA GLU A 44 4.27 -6.75 -25.26
C GLU A 44 3.75 -7.60 -24.09
N TYR A 45 4.24 -7.34 -22.87
CA TYR A 45 3.83 -8.08 -21.68
C TYR A 45 2.55 -7.50 -21.08
N THR A 46 1.67 -8.37 -20.60
CA THR A 46 0.47 -7.98 -19.87
C THR A 46 0.31 -8.92 -18.68
N THR A 47 0.17 -8.37 -17.48
CA THR A 47 -0.09 -9.15 -16.28
C THR A 47 -1.48 -9.79 -16.38
N PRO A 48 -1.60 -11.14 -16.33
CA PRO A 48 -2.92 -11.78 -16.32
C PRO A 48 -3.69 -11.48 -15.03
N ARG A 49 -5.02 -11.34 -15.12
CA ARG A 49 -5.92 -11.27 -13.96
C ARG A 49 -5.76 -12.52 -13.09
N ASP A 50 -5.91 -12.36 -11.79
CA ASP A 50 -5.98 -13.46 -10.80
C ASP A 50 -4.76 -14.38 -10.73
N VAL A 51 -3.63 -13.91 -11.27
CA VAL A 51 -2.34 -14.60 -11.19
C VAL A 51 -1.34 -13.64 -10.59
N SER A 52 -0.68 -14.06 -9.50
CA SER A 52 0.35 -13.24 -8.89
C SER A 52 1.44 -12.86 -9.92
N PRO A 53 1.84 -11.58 -9.97
CA PRO A 53 2.99 -11.11 -10.74
C PRO A 53 4.29 -11.86 -10.45
N LEU A 54 4.45 -12.36 -9.20
CA LEU A 54 5.58 -13.21 -8.80
C LEU A 54 5.66 -14.49 -9.64
N ILE A 55 4.52 -14.99 -10.14
CA ILE A 55 4.43 -16.21 -10.96
C ILE A 55 4.42 -15.85 -12.44
N SER A 56 3.58 -14.89 -12.85
CA SER A 56 3.33 -14.59 -14.26
C SER A 56 4.52 -13.90 -14.95
N VAL A 57 5.29 -13.06 -14.24
CA VAL A 57 6.45 -12.36 -14.80
C VAL A 57 7.59 -13.35 -15.14
N PRO A 58 8.06 -14.22 -14.22
CA PRO A 58 9.06 -15.22 -14.56
C PRO A 58 8.61 -16.22 -15.63
N LYS A 59 7.33 -16.60 -15.65
CA LYS A 59 6.77 -17.49 -16.67
C LYS A 59 6.85 -16.89 -18.09
N ALA A 60 6.82 -15.57 -18.20
CA ALA A 60 7.03 -14.85 -19.46
C ALA A 60 8.51 -14.66 -19.81
N GLY A 61 9.44 -15.21 -19.01
CA GLY A 61 10.88 -15.06 -19.22
C GLY A 61 11.45 -13.71 -18.74
N LEU A 62 10.67 -12.95 -17.97
CA LEU A 62 11.08 -11.65 -17.43
C LEU A 62 11.54 -11.77 -15.97
N GLN A 63 12.45 -10.88 -15.55
CA GLN A 63 12.89 -10.81 -14.17
C GLN A 63 11.78 -10.23 -13.27
N TYR A 64 11.59 -10.80 -12.09
CA TYR A 64 10.72 -10.26 -11.05
C TYR A 64 11.52 -9.97 -9.75
N PRO A 65 11.46 -8.74 -9.20
CA PRO A 65 10.99 -7.52 -9.84
C PRO A 65 11.75 -7.21 -11.14
N ASN A 66 11.14 -6.43 -12.04
CA ASN A 66 11.79 -6.02 -13.28
C ASN A 66 12.59 -4.72 -13.04
N TYR A 67 13.89 -4.77 -13.26
CA TYR A 67 14.81 -3.63 -13.07
C TYR A 67 15.23 -2.96 -14.38
N THR A 68 14.53 -3.21 -15.49
CA THR A 68 14.83 -2.59 -16.78
C THR A 68 14.67 -1.08 -16.63
N PRO A 69 15.73 -0.27 -16.83
CA PRO A 69 15.64 1.17 -16.63
C PRO A 69 14.66 1.82 -17.60
N PHE A 70 13.85 2.74 -17.08
CA PHE A 70 13.05 3.66 -17.88
C PHE A 70 13.05 5.04 -17.23
N LYS A 71 12.86 6.09 -18.03
CA LYS A 71 12.95 7.47 -17.57
C LYS A 71 11.55 8.06 -17.34
N LEU A 72 11.24 8.47 -16.13
CA LEU A 72 10.05 9.25 -15.86
C LEU A 72 10.29 10.75 -16.10
N PRO A 73 9.23 11.54 -16.34
CA PRO A 73 9.33 12.99 -16.30
C PRO A 73 9.88 13.49 -14.96
N ASP A 74 10.43 14.71 -14.96
CA ASP A 74 10.89 15.34 -13.72
C ASP A 74 9.72 15.51 -12.74
N LEU A 75 10.00 15.34 -11.45
CA LEU A 75 9.00 15.51 -10.40
C LEU A 75 8.53 16.96 -10.34
N VAL A 76 7.22 17.15 -10.33
CA VAL A 76 6.58 18.46 -10.17
C VAL A 76 5.53 18.36 -9.07
N GLU A 77 5.15 19.50 -8.49
CA GLU A 77 4.04 19.54 -7.56
C GLU A 77 2.71 19.36 -8.29
N HIS A 78 1.80 18.60 -7.68
CA HIS A 78 0.47 18.35 -8.22
C HIS A 78 -0.59 18.77 -7.20
N PRO A 79 -1.67 19.45 -7.61
CA PRO A 79 -2.79 19.70 -6.73
C PRO A 79 -3.33 18.38 -6.17
N PHE A 80 -3.45 18.30 -4.85
CA PHE A 80 -3.98 17.14 -4.16
C PHE A 80 -5.11 17.56 -3.23
N VAL A 81 -6.18 16.76 -3.20
CA VAL A 81 -7.30 16.93 -2.27
C VAL A 81 -7.46 15.63 -1.49
N ASP A 82 -7.26 15.72 -0.18
CA ASP A 82 -7.43 14.58 0.71
C ASP A 82 -8.90 14.12 0.72
N ARG A 83 -9.12 12.85 0.38
CA ARG A 83 -10.47 12.26 0.33
C ARG A 83 -11.15 12.21 1.70
N GLY A 84 -10.39 12.25 2.80
CA GLY A 84 -10.92 12.22 4.15
C GLY A 84 -11.38 13.57 4.70
N ILE A 85 -11.11 14.69 4.00
CA ILE A 85 -11.34 16.04 4.55
C ILE A 85 -12.82 16.31 4.85
N ASP A 86 -13.71 15.92 3.94
CA ASP A 86 -15.16 16.16 4.02
C ASP A 86 -15.97 14.90 4.38
N SER A 87 -15.31 13.80 4.76
CA SER A 87 -16.01 12.59 5.19
C SER A 87 -16.68 12.79 6.55
N ASP A 88 -17.74 12.05 6.86
CA ASP A 88 -18.37 12.04 8.20
C ASP A 88 -17.31 11.80 9.29
N PRO A 89 -17.12 12.74 10.24
CA PRO A 89 -16.16 12.55 11.33
C PRO A 89 -16.43 11.30 12.17
N LYS A 90 -17.69 10.83 12.23
CA LYS A 90 -18.06 9.60 12.93
C LYS A 90 -17.76 8.34 12.12
N LYS A 91 -17.45 8.47 10.82
CA LYS A 91 -17.15 7.38 9.89
C LYS A 91 -18.25 6.30 9.91
N SER A 92 -19.50 6.75 10.03
CA SER A 92 -20.61 5.88 10.43
C SER A 92 -20.96 4.83 9.38
N LYS A 93 -20.72 5.11 8.09
CA LYS A 93 -21.00 4.18 6.99
C LYS A 93 -19.96 3.06 6.88
N LEU A 94 -18.69 3.39 7.08
CA LEU A 94 -17.58 2.46 7.09
C LEU A 94 -17.62 1.59 8.34
N LEU A 95 -17.69 2.23 9.52
CA LEU A 95 -17.68 1.50 10.80
C LEU A 95 -18.93 0.65 10.96
N GLY A 96 -20.09 1.11 10.46
CA GLY A 96 -21.33 0.33 10.46
C GLY A 96 -21.35 -0.82 9.46
N ALA A 97 -20.45 -0.84 8.47
CA ALA A 97 -20.29 -1.96 7.55
C ALA A 97 -19.32 -3.04 8.05
N ALA A 98 -18.48 -2.71 9.04
CA ALA A 98 -17.60 -3.67 9.67
C ALA A 98 -18.40 -4.59 10.61
N SER A 99 -18.08 -5.88 10.61
CA SER A 99 -18.61 -6.79 11.62
C SER A 99 -17.98 -6.53 12.99
N GLU A 100 -16.75 -6.03 13.01
CA GLU A 100 -16.02 -5.66 14.23
C GLU A 100 -14.95 -4.60 13.91
N VAL A 101 -14.69 -3.71 14.88
CA VAL A 101 -13.64 -2.69 14.82
C VAL A 101 -12.72 -2.90 16.01
N LYS A 102 -11.45 -3.21 15.77
CA LYS A 102 -10.46 -3.48 16.82
C LYS A 102 -9.37 -2.43 16.81
N HIS A 103 -9.27 -1.62 17.86
CA HIS A 103 -8.09 -0.78 18.06
C HIS A 103 -6.95 -1.64 18.60
N LEU A 104 -5.89 -1.80 17.81
CA LEU A 104 -4.78 -2.70 18.13
C LEU A 104 -3.86 -2.12 19.21
N THR A 105 -3.69 -0.79 19.22
CA THR A 105 -3.01 -0.05 20.28
C THR A 105 -3.81 1.23 20.61
N PRO A 106 -3.53 1.91 21.74
CA PRO A 106 -4.25 3.12 22.12
C PRO A 106 -4.18 4.23 21.04
N SER A 107 -3.00 4.49 20.48
CA SER A 107 -2.74 5.67 19.64
C SER A 107 -2.57 5.37 18.14
N ILE A 108 -2.27 4.12 17.75
CA ILE A 108 -2.04 3.74 16.35
C ILE A 108 -2.63 2.37 16.04
N GLY A 109 -3.07 2.17 14.81
CA GLY A 109 -3.54 0.86 14.36
C GLY A 109 -5.01 0.64 14.65
N THR A 110 -5.74 0.20 13.63
CA THR A 110 -7.13 -0.27 13.76
C THR A 110 -7.37 -1.36 12.75
N GLU A 111 -7.93 -2.48 13.16
CA GLU A 111 -8.37 -3.56 12.28
C GLU A 111 -9.87 -3.43 12.02
N LEU A 112 -10.26 -3.49 10.75
CA LEU A 112 -11.66 -3.58 10.32
C LEU A 112 -11.93 -5.01 9.86
N VAL A 113 -12.86 -5.69 10.55
CA VAL A 113 -13.20 -7.09 10.28
C VAL A 113 -14.47 -7.17 9.43
N GLY A 114 -14.50 -8.13 8.50
CA GLY A 114 -15.71 -8.46 7.72
C GLY A 114 -15.99 -7.54 6.53
N ILE A 115 -15.06 -6.66 6.16
CA ILE A 115 -15.19 -5.74 5.02
C ILE A 115 -14.34 -6.24 3.85
N GLN A 116 -14.86 -6.14 2.62
CA GLN A 116 -14.07 -6.27 1.39
C GLN A 116 -13.87 -4.89 0.75
N LEU A 117 -12.63 -4.50 0.50
CA LEU A 117 -12.29 -3.20 -0.07
C LEU A 117 -12.94 -2.95 -1.44
N THR A 118 -13.05 -4.00 -2.24
CA THR A 118 -13.70 -3.97 -3.57
C THR A 118 -15.20 -3.73 -3.51
N SER A 119 -15.83 -3.91 -2.34
CA SER A 119 -17.27 -3.63 -2.12
C SER A 119 -17.56 -2.24 -1.56
N LEU A 120 -16.53 -1.47 -1.17
CA LEU A 120 -16.74 -0.16 -0.59
C LEU A 120 -17.28 0.84 -1.62
N ASP A 121 -18.29 1.59 -1.21
CA ASP A 121 -18.71 2.78 -1.96
C ASP A 121 -17.77 3.97 -1.69
N ASP A 122 -17.95 5.04 -2.45
CA ASP A 122 -17.10 6.23 -2.37
C ASP A 122 -17.23 6.96 -1.02
N THR A 123 -18.38 6.87 -0.35
CA THR A 123 -18.56 7.43 1.00
C THR A 123 -17.70 6.67 2.01
N GLN A 124 -17.75 5.34 1.97
CA GLN A 124 -16.96 4.48 2.83
C GLN A 124 -15.46 4.60 2.56
N LYS A 125 -15.04 4.76 1.29
CA LYS A 125 -13.63 5.03 0.95
C LYS A 125 -13.15 6.37 1.52
N ASN A 126 -13.97 7.43 1.46
CA ASN A 126 -13.62 8.72 2.06
C ASN A 126 -13.49 8.60 3.58
N GLU A 127 -14.43 7.92 4.23
CA GLU A 127 -14.35 7.63 5.67
C GLU A 127 -13.15 6.76 6.03
N LEU A 128 -12.71 5.86 5.13
CA LEU A 128 -11.50 5.06 5.31
C LEU A 128 -10.25 5.92 5.22
N ALA A 129 -10.17 6.85 4.26
CA ALA A 129 -9.08 7.82 4.20
C ALA A 129 -8.96 8.60 5.52
N ARG A 130 -10.09 9.07 6.04
CA ARG A 130 -10.12 9.74 7.35
C ARG A 130 -9.70 8.84 8.50
N LEU A 131 -10.18 7.60 8.56
CA LEU A 131 -9.79 6.65 9.61
C LEU A 131 -8.28 6.42 9.61
N VAL A 132 -7.71 6.25 8.42
CA VAL A 132 -6.28 6.02 8.23
C VAL A 132 -5.48 7.26 8.66
N ALA A 133 -5.95 8.46 8.35
CA ALA A 133 -5.35 9.71 8.82
C ALA A 133 -5.37 9.86 10.35
N GLU A 134 -6.46 9.44 11.00
CA GLU A 134 -6.61 9.51 12.46
C GLU A 134 -5.85 8.40 13.20
N ARG A 135 -5.68 7.22 12.58
CA ARG A 135 -5.15 6.01 13.23
C ARG A 135 -3.76 5.62 12.76
N GLY A 136 -3.18 6.31 11.79
CA GLY A 136 -1.86 6.03 11.21
C GLY A 136 -1.83 4.81 10.28
N VAL A 137 -2.39 3.68 10.73
CA VAL A 137 -2.50 2.46 9.93
C VAL A 137 -3.82 1.74 10.18
N VAL A 138 -4.45 1.26 9.10
CA VAL A 138 -5.65 0.42 9.17
C VAL A 138 -5.37 -0.95 8.54
N PHE A 139 -5.79 -2.01 9.22
CA PHE A 139 -5.60 -3.40 8.81
C PHE A 139 -6.90 -4.00 8.31
N LEU A 140 -6.86 -4.67 7.17
CA LEU A 140 -7.96 -5.50 6.66
C LEU A 140 -7.42 -6.88 6.29
N ARG A 141 -8.09 -7.93 6.79
CA ARG A 141 -7.73 -9.32 6.53
C ARG A 141 -8.64 -9.93 5.47
N ASP A 142 -8.21 -11.05 4.90
CA ASP A 142 -9.04 -11.92 4.05
C ASP A 142 -9.64 -11.19 2.84
N GLN A 143 -8.85 -10.29 2.24
CA GLN A 143 -9.27 -9.55 1.06
C GLN A 143 -9.20 -10.44 -0.18
N LYS A 144 -10.25 -10.39 -0.99
CA LYS A 144 -10.31 -11.05 -2.30
C LYS A 144 -10.15 -9.98 -3.37
N MET A 145 -8.90 -9.76 -3.77
CA MET A 145 -8.58 -8.78 -4.79
C MET A 145 -7.31 -9.17 -5.55
N ASP A 146 -7.26 -8.90 -6.84
CA ASP A 146 -6.03 -9.03 -7.60
C ASP A 146 -5.22 -7.71 -7.63
N VAL A 147 -4.05 -7.75 -8.26
CA VAL A 147 -3.18 -6.56 -8.36
C VAL A 147 -3.82 -5.41 -9.14
N HIS A 148 -4.74 -5.70 -10.07
CA HIS A 148 -5.43 -4.69 -10.87
C HIS A 148 -6.49 -3.98 -10.04
N GLU A 149 -7.27 -4.73 -9.26
CA GLU A 149 -8.23 -4.19 -8.29
C GLU A 149 -7.50 -3.38 -7.18
N GLN A 150 -6.28 -3.79 -6.80
CA GLN A 150 -5.41 -3.01 -5.91
C GLN A 150 -5.03 -1.65 -6.49
N ILE A 151 -4.66 -1.60 -7.77
CA ILE A 151 -4.33 -0.35 -8.47
C ILE A 151 -5.56 0.53 -8.58
N GLU A 152 -6.71 -0.01 -9.01
CA GLU A 152 -7.97 0.73 -9.10
C GLU A 152 -8.36 1.31 -7.73
N PHE A 153 -8.31 0.49 -6.67
CA PHE A 153 -8.63 0.94 -5.32
C PHE A 153 -7.67 2.05 -4.84
N GLY A 154 -6.36 1.88 -5.03
CA GLY A 154 -5.38 2.91 -4.67
C GLY A 154 -5.58 4.22 -5.43
N SER A 155 -5.91 4.14 -6.72
CA SER A 155 -6.11 5.31 -7.59
C SER A 155 -7.30 6.19 -7.19
N TYR A 156 -8.23 5.66 -6.38
CA TYR A 156 -9.33 6.45 -5.82
C TYR A 156 -8.83 7.61 -4.95
N PHE A 157 -7.76 7.37 -4.17
CA PHE A 157 -7.25 8.30 -3.18
C PHE A 157 -6.37 9.40 -3.78
N GLY A 158 -5.89 9.23 -5.02
CA GLY A 158 -5.09 10.22 -5.72
C GLY A 158 -4.21 9.61 -6.80
N GLU A 159 -3.26 10.40 -7.30
CA GLU A 159 -2.27 9.93 -8.26
C GLU A 159 -1.33 8.91 -7.63
N LEU A 160 -1.18 7.76 -8.29
CA LEU A 160 -0.30 6.70 -7.84
C LEU A 160 1.16 7.03 -8.16
N HIS A 161 1.99 6.98 -7.13
CA HIS A 161 3.44 7.11 -7.22
C HIS A 161 4.05 5.94 -8.01
N ILE A 162 5.10 6.24 -8.78
CA ILE A 162 5.95 5.21 -9.41
C ILE A 162 7.33 5.30 -8.76
N HIS A 163 7.74 4.22 -8.11
CA HIS A 163 8.94 4.22 -7.27
C HIS A 163 10.24 4.24 -8.11
N GLN A 164 11.07 5.27 -7.96
CA GLN A 164 12.24 5.51 -8.82
C GLN A 164 13.41 4.55 -8.58
N MET A 165 13.53 3.99 -7.38
CA MET A 165 14.73 3.28 -6.92
C MET A 165 14.55 1.76 -6.81
N ALA A 166 13.47 1.21 -7.36
CA ALA A 166 13.16 -0.20 -7.23
C ALA A 166 12.66 -0.81 -8.54
N GLY A 167 12.69 -2.14 -8.61
CA GLY A 167 12.07 -2.85 -9.73
C GLY A 167 10.55 -2.69 -9.70
N ILE A 168 9.93 -2.85 -10.87
CA ILE A 168 8.48 -2.73 -11.10
C ILE A 168 7.90 -4.06 -11.57
N ILE A 169 6.57 -4.16 -11.61
CA ILE A 169 5.89 -5.11 -12.49
C ILE A 169 5.90 -4.49 -13.90
N PRO A 170 6.31 -5.22 -14.97
CA PRO A 170 6.64 -4.62 -16.26
C PRO A 170 5.55 -3.70 -16.83
N ASP A 171 4.28 -4.11 -16.75
CA ASP A 171 3.16 -3.37 -17.31
C ASP A 171 2.28 -2.68 -16.25
N LEU A 172 2.65 -2.78 -14.96
CA LEU A 172 1.95 -2.19 -13.81
C LEU A 172 2.94 -1.38 -12.95
N PRO A 173 3.44 -0.23 -13.44
CA PRO A 173 4.52 0.52 -12.81
C PRO A 173 4.15 1.16 -11.46
N TRP A 174 2.85 1.33 -11.18
CA TRP A 174 2.34 1.86 -9.91
C TRP A 174 2.48 0.90 -8.74
N VAL A 175 2.86 -0.35 -9.03
CA VAL A 175 3.07 -1.36 -8.00
C VAL A 175 4.56 -1.50 -7.77
N HIS A 176 4.98 -1.15 -6.56
CA HIS A 176 6.29 -1.45 -6.04
C HIS A 176 6.27 -2.86 -5.40
N PRO A 177 6.87 -3.88 -6.04
CA PRO A 177 7.04 -5.21 -5.46
C PRO A 177 8.11 -5.19 -4.37
N ILE A 178 7.72 -5.61 -3.16
CA ILE A 178 8.63 -5.88 -2.05
C ILE A 178 8.86 -7.39 -2.06
N HIS A 179 9.96 -7.82 -2.66
CA HIS A 179 10.27 -9.23 -2.85
C HIS A 179 11.66 -9.58 -2.33
N LYS A 180 11.74 -10.65 -1.53
CA LYS A 180 12.98 -11.29 -1.11
C LYS A 180 12.74 -12.79 -1.07
N ASP A 181 13.71 -13.55 -1.58
CA ASP A 181 13.76 -15.00 -1.50
C ASP A 181 15.02 -15.44 -0.72
N GLU A 182 15.22 -16.75 -0.63
CA GLU A 182 16.38 -17.36 0.03
C GLU A 182 17.73 -17.01 -0.61
N THR A 183 17.74 -16.47 -1.84
CA THR A 183 18.95 -16.12 -2.58
C THR A 183 19.40 -14.67 -2.35
N ALA A 184 18.61 -13.87 -1.63
CA ALA A 184 18.88 -12.47 -1.37
C ALA A 184 20.21 -12.26 -0.59
N LYS A 185 21.23 -11.71 -1.29
CA LYS A 185 22.60 -11.55 -0.75
C LYS A 185 22.79 -10.34 0.17
N ASN A 186 21.94 -9.33 0.05
CA ASN A 186 21.94 -8.15 0.92
C ASN A 186 20.77 -8.28 1.89
N GLY A 187 21.06 -8.25 3.19
CA GLY A 187 20.10 -8.39 4.28
C GLY A 187 18.82 -7.53 4.13
N ARG A 188 17.83 -7.79 4.98
CA ARG A 188 16.47 -7.23 4.90
C ARG A 188 16.53 -5.69 4.75
N SER A 189 16.25 -5.16 3.55
CA SER A 189 16.56 -3.80 3.09
C SER A 189 15.69 -2.69 3.71
N HIS A 190 14.93 -3.01 4.75
CA HIS A 190 13.99 -2.09 5.42
C HIS A 190 14.01 -2.28 6.95
N GLN A 191 15.14 -2.74 7.51
CA GLN A 191 15.31 -2.89 8.97
C GLN A 191 15.61 -1.58 9.72
N ILE A 192 15.45 -0.44 9.06
CA ILE A 192 15.61 0.87 9.68
C ILE A 192 14.27 1.58 9.73
N TRP A 193 14.01 2.30 10.81
CA TRP A 193 12.86 3.19 10.90
C TRP A 193 12.95 4.26 9.81
N HIS A 194 11.90 4.38 9.01
CA HIS A 194 11.84 5.35 7.93
C HIS A 194 10.38 5.72 7.67
N SER A 195 10.21 6.75 6.85
CA SER A 195 8.99 6.93 6.09
C SER A 195 9.35 7.01 4.61
N ASP A 196 8.48 6.42 3.79
CA ASP A 196 8.71 6.23 2.36
C ASP A 196 9.02 7.55 1.65
N VAL A 197 10.04 7.50 0.79
CA VAL A 197 10.30 8.48 -0.27
C VAL A 197 10.30 9.93 0.24
N SER A 198 10.84 10.13 1.45
CA SER A 198 10.83 11.43 2.15
C SER A 198 11.66 12.53 1.49
N TYR A 199 12.44 12.19 0.47
CA TYR A 199 13.31 13.09 -0.28
C TYR A 199 12.63 13.72 -1.52
N GLU A 200 11.45 13.25 -1.93
CA GLU A 200 10.72 13.83 -3.07
C GLU A 200 10.01 15.13 -2.69
N ILE A 201 9.70 15.97 -3.69
CA ILE A 201 9.02 17.26 -3.51
C ILE A 201 7.65 17.06 -2.84
N GLN A 202 6.91 16.05 -3.30
CA GLN A 202 5.61 15.64 -2.76
C GLN A 202 5.66 14.15 -2.43
N PRO A 203 6.13 13.77 -1.21
CA PRO A 203 6.21 12.37 -0.80
C PRO A 203 4.84 11.67 -0.83
N PRO A 204 4.80 10.32 -0.74
CA PRO A 204 3.56 9.60 -0.57
C PRO A 204 2.89 9.94 0.77
N GLY A 205 1.59 10.21 0.74
CA GLY A 205 0.81 10.39 1.96
C GLY A 205 -0.05 9.19 2.37
N LEU A 206 -0.34 8.30 1.42
CA LEU A 206 -1.03 7.04 1.70
C LEU A 206 -0.31 5.88 1.01
N THR A 207 0.01 4.85 1.78
CA THR A 207 0.59 3.60 1.28
C THR A 207 -0.43 2.46 1.39
N PHE A 208 -0.68 1.75 0.30
CA PHE A 208 -1.44 0.51 0.27
C PHE A 208 -0.49 -0.69 0.16
N LEU A 209 -0.38 -1.46 1.24
CA LEU A 209 0.48 -2.64 1.32
C LEU A 209 -0.38 -3.90 1.32
N ARG A 210 -0.20 -4.77 0.34
CA ARG A 210 -0.84 -6.09 0.26
C ARG A 210 0.22 -7.17 0.37
N MET A 211 -0.01 -8.14 1.25
CA MET A 211 0.84 -9.32 1.37
C MET A 211 0.45 -10.34 0.30
N ASP A 212 1.35 -10.63 -0.64
CA ASP A 212 1.14 -11.62 -1.70
C ASP A 212 1.64 -13.01 -1.28
N THR A 213 2.80 -13.08 -0.62
CA THR A 213 3.39 -14.31 -0.10
C THR A 213 3.97 -14.09 1.29
N LEU A 214 3.70 -15.01 2.23
CA LEU A 214 4.28 -14.97 3.58
C LEU A 214 5.41 -16.01 3.73
N PRO A 215 6.43 -15.71 4.55
CA PRO A 215 7.56 -16.62 4.76
C PRO A 215 7.15 -17.87 5.56
N LYS A 216 7.45 -19.05 5.02
CA LYS A 216 7.33 -20.35 5.70
C LYS A 216 8.55 -20.66 6.57
N ALA A 217 8.91 -19.73 7.45
CA ALA A 217 10.14 -19.79 8.23
C ALA A 217 9.97 -20.39 9.64
N GLY A 218 8.78 -20.88 10.00
CA GLY A 218 8.56 -21.57 11.28
C GLY A 218 9.30 -22.92 11.37
N PRO A 219 9.58 -23.44 12.58
CA PRO A 219 10.25 -24.73 12.78
C PRO A 219 9.68 -25.91 11.97
N ASP A 220 8.36 -25.91 11.73
CA ASP A 220 7.67 -26.95 10.97
C ASP A 220 7.21 -26.46 9.57
N GLY A 221 7.81 -25.37 9.07
CA GLY A 221 7.44 -24.75 7.79
C GLY A 221 6.13 -23.96 7.82
N TYR A 222 5.60 -23.65 9.01
CA TYR A 222 4.44 -22.76 9.15
C TYR A 222 4.84 -21.29 8.90
N GLU A 223 3.84 -20.46 8.60
CA GLU A 223 4.02 -19.03 8.33
C GLU A 223 4.52 -18.30 9.58
N ALA A 224 5.74 -17.76 9.52
CA ALA A 224 6.36 -17.07 10.64
C ALA A 224 7.40 -16.05 10.19
N GLY A 225 7.45 -14.91 10.88
CA GLY A 225 8.34 -13.79 10.58
C GLY A 225 7.85 -12.91 9.42
N GLY A 226 8.63 -11.89 9.08
CA GLY A 226 8.22 -10.90 8.07
C GLY A 226 7.33 -9.79 8.61
N ASP A 227 7.19 -9.67 9.94
CA ASP A 227 6.41 -8.62 10.58
C ASP A 227 6.83 -7.23 10.11
N THR A 228 5.83 -6.38 9.91
CA THR A 228 6.00 -4.95 9.69
C THR A 228 5.54 -4.22 10.95
N ILE A 229 6.33 -3.26 11.42
CA ILE A 229 6.03 -2.50 12.64
C ILE A 229 5.89 -1.03 12.23
N TRP A 230 4.86 -0.38 12.77
CA TRP A 230 4.58 1.04 12.54
C TRP A 230 4.74 1.84 13.83
N ALA A 231 5.12 3.11 13.69
CA ALA A 231 5.18 4.08 14.78
C ALA A 231 4.41 5.35 14.37
N SER A 232 3.73 5.98 15.34
CA SER A 232 2.99 7.22 15.10
C SER A 232 3.90 8.43 15.29
N GLY A 233 4.14 9.19 14.22
CA GLY A 233 4.84 10.47 14.30
C GLY A 233 4.09 11.49 15.16
N TYR A 234 2.75 11.51 15.07
CA TYR A 234 1.90 12.36 15.92
C TYR A 234 2.04 11.99 17.39
N GLY A 235 1.96 10.69 17.71
CA GLY A 235 2.09 10.21 19.09
C GLY A 235 3.45 10.54 19.69
N ILE A 236 4.52 10.44 18.90
CA ILE A 236 5.86 10.87 19.33
C ILE A 236 5.86 12.38 19.63
N TYR A 237 5.38 13.19 18.70
CA TYR A 237 5.35 14.65 18.85
C TYR A 237 4.52 15.13 20.05
N GLU A 238 3.35 14.53 20.28
CA GLU A 238 2.44 14.89 21.39
C GLU A 238 2.98 14.46 22.77
N CYS A 239 3.83 13.44 22.83
CA CYS A 239 4.46 12.99 24.07
C CYS A 239 5.74 13.77 24.44
N GLU A 240 6.26 14.63 23.57
CA GLU A 240 7.44 15.44 23.86
C GLU A 240 7.11 16.60 24.83
N PRO A 241 7.98 16.88 25.82
CA PRO A 241 7.85 18.08 26.65
C PRO A 241 7.82 19.35 25.79
N VAL A 242 6.99 20.31 26.17
CA VAL A 242 6.77 21.58 25.45
C VAL A 242 8.09 22.34 25.17
N GLU A 243 9.09 22.19 26.03
CA GLU A 243 10.41 22.80 25.86
C GLU A 243 11.20 22.23 24.68
N HIS A 244 11.03 20.95 24.35
CA HIS A 244 11.69 20.31 23.20
C HIS A 244 10.95 20.53 21.89
N ILE A 245 9.62 20.69 21.93
CA ILE A 245 8.80 20.97 20.75
C ILE A 245 9.25 22.25 20.04
N LYS A 246 9.65 23.29 20.78
CA LYS A 246 10.15 24.55 20.21
C LYS A 246 11.40 24.37 19.34
N CYS A 247 12.22 23.35 19.61
CA CYS A 247 13.39 23.03 18.80
C CYS A 247 13.03 22.32 17.48
N LEU A 248 11.84 21.70 17.39
CA LEU A 248 11.39 20.95 16.21
C LEU A 248 10.64 21.82 15.18
N GLN A 249 10.20 23.02 15.55
CA GLN A 249 9.42 23.93 14.70
C GLN A 249 10.28 24.93 13.90
N CYS A 250 11.51 24.57 13.56
CA CYS A 250 12.44 25.45 12.83
C CYS A 250 12.05 25.64 11.36
#